data_AF-A0A1I7D8Q5-F1
#
_entry.id   AF-A0A1I7D8Q5-F1
#
_cell.length_a   1.000
_cell.length_b   1.000
_cell.length_c   1.000
_cell.angle_alpha   90.00
_cell.angle_beta   90.00
_cell.angle_gamma   90.00
#
_symmetry.space_group_name_H-M   'P 1'
#
loop_
_entity.id
_entity.type
_entity.pdbx_description
1 polymer ?
#
loop_
_entity_poly.entity_id
_entity_poly.type
_entity_poly.pdbx_seq_one_letter_code
_entity_poly.pdbx_strand_id
1 'polypeptide(L)'
;MTKPQARVGDNVLCAMFAPSPAGPVPGTSAIIPPCAPTVLVGNMPAARIGDLHPSGLGPHPNVMASATVIISNMPASRIGDSTGCGGAILKGEFTVLTGG
;
A
#
# COMPACT_ATOMS: atom_id res chain seq x y z
N MET A 1 -7.33 12.73 -8.37
CA MET A 1 -8.18 11.79 -9.15
C MET A 1 -8.66 10.73 -8.19
N THR A 2 -9.92 10.33 -8.27
CA THR A 2 -10.47 9.30 -7.40
C THR A 2 -9.95 7.92 -7.80
N LYS A 3 -9.41 7.15 -6.84
CA LYS A 3 -8.82 5.81 -7.07
C LYS A 3 -9.29 4.82 -6.00
N PRO A 4 -9.29 3.50 -6.26
CA PRO A 4 -9.63 2.50 -5.25
C PRO A 4 -8.72 2.57 -4.02
N GLN A 5 -9.35 2.48 -2.85
CA GLN A 5 -8.68 2.51 -1.54
C GLN A 5 -7.89 1.21 -1.32
N ALA A 6 -6.64 1.33 -0.94
CA ALA A 6 -5.81 0.17 -0.59
C ALA A 6 -6.14 -0.32 0.83
N ARG A 7 -5.92 -1.61 1.05
CA ARG A 7 -6.17 -2.32 2.32
C ARG A 7 -5.09 -3.37 2.55
N VAL A 8 -5.06 -3.92 3.76
CA VAL A 8 -4.18 -5.04 4.08
C VAL A 8 -4.39 -6.19 3.09
N GLY A 9 -3.30 -6.83 2.68
CA GLY A 9 -3.32 -7.91 1.70
C GLY A 9 -3.32 -7.46 0.23
N ASP A 10 -3.48 -6.17 -0.06
CA ASP A 10 -3.43 -5.71 -1.45
C ASP A 10 -2.01 -5.77 -2.01
N ASN A 11 -1.93 -6.16 -3.29
CA ASN A 11 -0.66 -6.36 -3.97
C ASN A 11 0.06 -5.03 -4.21
N VAL A 12 1.37 -5.05 -3.98
CA VAL A 12 2.31 -3.96 -4.18
C VAL A 12 3.47 -4.47 -5.03
N LEU A 13 3.79 -3.74 -6.10
CA LEU A 13 4.98 -3.95 -6.89
C LEU A 13 6.19 -3.41 -6.13
N CYS A 14 7.25 -4.18 -6.04
CA CYS A 14 8.59 -3.69 -5.70
C CYS A 14 9.39 -3.50 -6.99
N ALA A 15 9.88 -2.30 -7.23
CA ALA A 15 10.66 -1.95 -8.43
C ALA A 15 12.18 -1.87 -8.15
N MET A 16 12.62 -2.30 -6.97
CA MET A 16 14.03 -2.28 -6.60
C MET A 16 14.79 -3.34 -7.40
N PHE A 17 15.95 -3.00 -7.95
CA PHE A 17 16.81 -3.97 -8.64
C PHE A 17 17.94 -4.36 -7.69
N ALA A 18 17.73 -5.40 -6.89
CA ALA A 18 18.75 -5.92 -5.99
C ALA A 18 18.59 -7.43 -5.78
N PRO A 19 19.70 -8.19 -5.66
CA PRO A 19 19.62 -9.57 -5.18
C PRO A 19 19.09 -9.56 -3.75
N SER A 20 18.05 -10.35 -3.49
CA SER A 20 17.43 -10.42 -2.16
C SER A 20 17.26 -11.86 -1.67
N PRO A 21 17.34 -12.09 -0.34
CA PRO A 21 17.00 -13.39 0.24
C PRO A 21 15.54 -13.82 0.00
N ALA A 22 14.65 -12.87 -0.31
CA ALA A 22 13.22 -13.09 -0.47
C ALA A 22 12.79 -13.43 -1.91
N GLY A 23 13.73 -13.53 -2.85
CA GLY A 23 13.47 -13.87 -4.25
C GLY A 23 13.80 -12.73 -5.23
N PRO A 24 13.40 -12.88 -6.51
CA PRO A 24 13.71 -11.92 -7.56
C PRO A 24 13.05 -10.56 -7.28
N VAL A 25 13.84 -9.50 -7.35
CA VAL A 25 13.36 -8.13 -7.36
C VAL A 25 13.73 -7.55 -8.73
N PRO A 26 12.78 -7.06 -9.56
CA PRO A 26 11.39 -6.70 -9.24
C PRO A 26 10.45 -7.89 -8.96
N GLY A 27 9.49 -7.69 -8.05
CA GLY A 27 8.53 -8.71 -7.61
C GLY A 27 7.29 -8.10 -6.98
N THR A 28 6.30 -8.93 -6.64
CA THR A 28 5.08 -8.48 -5.94
C THR A 28 5.04 -8.99 -4.52
N SER A 29 4.43 -8.20 -3.65
CA SER A 29 4.21 -8.50 -2.23
C SER A 29 2.89 -7.89 -1.79
N ALA A 30 2.49 -8.08 -0.53
CA ALA A 30 1.22 -7.57 -0.03
C ALA A 30 1.44 -6.57 1.11
N ILE A 31 0.53 -5.59 1.25
CA ILE A 31 0.49 -4.72 2.43
C ILE A 31 0.24 -5.59 3.67
N ILE A 32 1.05 -5.43 4.70
CA ILE A 32 0.99 -6.22 5.94
C ILE A 32 0.33 -5.43 7.09
N PRO A 33 -0.16 -6.12 8.13
CA PRO A 33 -0.65 -5.47 9.35
C PRO A 33 0.39 -4.50 9.96
N PRO A 34 -0.04 -3.46 10.70
CA PRO A 34 -1.37 -3.29 11.29
C PRO A 34 -2.39 -2.49 10.45
N CYS A 35 -1.98 -1.73 9.43
CA CYS A 35 -2.88 -0.85 8.67
C CYS A 35 -3.75 0.02 9.61
N ALA A 36 -5.01 0.32 9.28
CA ALA A 36 -6.00 0.89 10.19
C ALA A 36 -6.98 -0.20 10.70
N PRO A 37 -6.76 -0.80 11.89
CA PRO A 37 -7.60 -1.90 12.38
C PRO A 37 -9.06 -1.52 12.63
N THR A 38 -9.33 -0.23 12.88
CA THR A 38 -10.66 0.29 13.22
C THR A 38 -11.45 0.78 12.00
N VAL A 39 -10.81 0.93 10.84
CA VAL A 39 -11.45 1.41 9.61
C VAL A 39 -11.32 0.34 8.56
N LEU A 40 -12.45 -0.28 8.21
CA LEU A 40 -12.51 -1.43 7.33
C LEU A 40 -12.95 -1.02 5.92
N VAL A 41 -12.21 -1.50 4.93
CA VAL A 41 -12.46 -1.32 3.50
C VAL A 41 -12.67 -2.72 2.91
N GLY A 42 -13.90 -3.02 2.50
CA GLY A 42 -14.28 -4.37 2.07
C GLY A 42 -13.98 -5.43 3.14
N ASN A 43 -14.29 -5.15 4.41
CA ASN A 43 -14.04 -6.01 5.58
C ASN A 43 -12.57 -6.26 5.93
N MET A 44 -11.62 -5.49 5.38
CA MET A 44 -10.21 -5.58 5.78
C MET A 44 -9.67 -4.21 6.22
N PRO A 45 -8.73 -4.14 7.18
CA PRO A 45 -8.08 -2.90 7.60
C PRO A 45 -7.59 -2.03 6.44
N ALA A 46 -7.96 -0.75 6.45
CA ALA A 46 -7.59 0.20 5.41
C ALA A 46 -6.11 0.58 5.48
N ALA A 47 -5.44 0.62 4.33
CA ALA A 47 -4.04 1.01 4.24
C ALA A 47 -3.87 2.53 4.14
N ARG A 48 -2.77 3.01 4.67
CA ARG A 48 -2.42 4.41 4.90
C ARG A 48 -0.95 4.64 4.56
N ILE A 49 -0.58 5.92 4.51
CA ILE A 49 0.83 6.29 4.43
C ILE A 49 1.61 5.64 5.59
N GLY A 50 2.82 5.17 5.29
CA GLY A 50 3.67 4.49 6.26
C GLY A 50 3.38 3.00 6.46
N ASP A 51 2.23 2.48 6.01
CA ASP A 51 1.98 1.04 6.06
C ASP A 51 2.97 0.27 5.20
N LEU A 52 3.33 -0.93 5.66
CA LEU A 52 4.48 -1.65 5.15
C LEU A 52 4.05 -2.76 4.19
N HIS A 53 4.92 -3.09 3.25
CA HIS A 53 4.89 -4.34 2.50
C HIS A 53 6.29 -4.99 2.52
N PRO A 54 6.41 -6.32 2.69
CA PRO A 54 7.70 -6.98 2.71
C PRO A 54 8.18 -7.19 1.27
N SER A 55 9.32 -6.60 0.90
CA SER A 55 9.93 -6.90 -0.39
C SER A 55 11.45 -6.82 -0.33
N GLY A 56 12.14 -7.75 -0.99
CA GLY A 56 13.57 -7.65 -1.16
C GLY A 56 14.34 -7.66 0.17
N LEU A 57 14.94 -6.51 0.50
CA LEU A 57 15.84 -6.31 1.65
C LEU A 57 15.12 -5.89 2.95
N GLY A 58 13.80 -5.69 2.92
CA GLY A 58 13.04 -5.37 4.14
C GLY A 58 11.61 -4.91 3.88
N PRO A 59 10.87 -4.54 4.93
CA PRO A 59 9.58 -3.90 4.79
C PRO A 59 9.75 -2.47 4.26
N HIS A 60 9.04 -2.13 3.19
CA HIS A 60 9.05 -0.77 2.64
C HIS A 60 7.71 -0.08 2.93
N PRO A 61 7.74 1.21 3.34
CA PRO A 61 6.53 1.97 3.60
C PRO A 61 5.87 2.47 2.32
N ASN A 62 4.56 2.67 2.36
CA ASN A 62 3.85 3.53 1.42
C ASN A 62 4.28 4.99 1.66
N VAL A 63 4.72 5.69 0.61
CA VAL A 63 5.28 7.05 0.73
C VAL A 63 4.44 8.12 0.04
N MET A 64 3.53 7.71 -0.84
CA MET A 64 2.49 8.58 -1.41
C MET A 64 1.11 8.10 -0.93
N ALA A 65 0.18 9.04 -0.82
CA ALA A 65 -1.19 8.78 -0.35
C ALA A 65 -2.15 9.89 -0.85
N SER A 66 -3.41 9.84 -0.42
CA SER A 66 -4.38 10.91 -0.64
C SER A 66 -3.96 12.21 0.05
N ALA A 67 -4.15 13.35 -0.64
CA ALA A 67 -3.91 14.67 -0.06
C ALA A 67 -5.09 15.16 0.82
N THR A 68 -6.26 14.54 0.73
CA THR A 68 -7.50 15.06 1.33
C THR A 68 -8.21 14.06 2.24
N VAL A 69 -8.06 12.75 1.99
CA VAL A 69 -8.72 11.71 2.77
C VAL A 69 -7.78 11.19 3.84
N ILE A 70 -8.22 11.32 5.09
CA ILE A 70 -7.48 10.90 6.28
C ILE A 70 -8.20 9.70 6.91
N ILE A 71 -7.47 8.62 7.16
CA ILE A 71 -7.93 7.43 7.87
C ILE A 71 -7.10 7.28 9.13
N SER A 72 -7.76 7.26 10.29
CA SER A 72 -7.08 7.11 11.60
C SER A 72 -5.88 8.04 11.74
N ASN A 73 -6.11 9.34 11.47
CA ASN A 73 -5.13 10.43 11.51
C ASN A 73 -3.96 10.35 10.53
N MET A 74 -4.01 9.46 9.53
CA MET A 74 -2.99 9.40 8.49
C MET A 74 -3.61 9.40 7.08
N PRO A 75 -2.95 10.03 6.09
CA PRO A 75 -3.35 9.97 4.68
C PRO A 75 -3.66 8.56 4.17
N ALA A 76 -4.76 8.41 3.44
CA ALA A 76 -5.24 7.13 2.94
C ALA A 76 -4.50 6.67 1.66
N SER A 77 -4.01 5.44 1.63
CA SER A 77 -3.30 4.88 0.46
C SER A 77 -4.24 4.30 -0.60
N ARG A 78 -3.84 4.36 -1.86
CA ARG A 78 -4.68 4.06 -3.03
C ARG A 78 -3.88 3.31 -4.09
N ILE A 79 -4.57 2.73 -5.06
CA ILE A 79 -3.91 2.18 -6.26
C ILE A 79 -3.01 3.24 -6.92
N GLY A 80 -1.80 2.82 -7.27
CA GLY A 80 -0.78 3.63 -7.94
C GLY A 80 -0.03 4.58 -7.02
N ASP A 81 -0.32 4.61 -5.72
CA ASP A 81 0.52 5.35 -4.78
C ASP A 81 1.88 4.64 -4.63
N SER A 82 2.95 5.43 -4.62
CA SER A 82 4.32 4.93 -4.60
C SER A 82 4.75 4.43 -3.22
N THR A 83 5.71 3.50 -3.23
CA THR A 83 6.32 2.94 -2.03
C THR A 83 7.81 3.25 -1.94
N GLY A 84 8.39 3.08 -0.76
CA GLY A 84 9.78 3.43 -0.47
C GLY A 84 10.83 2.64 -1.27
N CYS A 85 10.45 1.53 -1.90
CA CYS A 85 11.31 0.79 -2.83
C CYS A 85 11.19 1.26 -4.29
N GLY A 86 10.53 2.39 -4.55
CA GLY A 86 10.26 2.91 -5.90
C GLY A 86 9.14 2.18 -6.64
N GLY A 87 8.44 1.28 -5.94
CA GLY A 87 7.30 0.54 -6.45
C GLY A 87 5.96 1.27 -6.31
N ALA A 88 4.87 0.54 -6.53
CA ALA A 88 3.51 1.10 -6.44
C ALA A 88 2.47 0.06 -6.02
N ILE A 89 1.41 0.54 -5.37
CA ILE A 89 0.25 -0.30 -5.00
C ILE A 89 -0.52 -0.69 -6.27
N LEU A 90 -0.68 -1.98 -6.51
CA LEU A 90 -1.32 -2.53 -7.72
C LEU A 90 -2.81 -2.84 -7.53
N LYS A 91 -3.25 -3.06 -6.30
CA LYS A 91 -4.61 -3.46 -5.98
C LYS A 91 -5.21 -2.59 -4.88
N GLY A 92 -6.53 -2.44 -4.93
CA GLY A 92 -7.36 -1.76 -3.95
C GLY A 92 -8.75 -2.39 -3.93
N GLU A 93 -9.65 -1.83 -3.14
CA GLU A 93 -11.06 -2.21 -3.12
C GLU A 93 -11.85 -1.34 -4.09
N PHE A 94 -12.25 -1.90 -5.23
CA PHE A 94 -12.88 -1.15 -6.34
C PHE A 94 -14.24 -0.55 -6.00
N THR A 95 -14.90 -1.01 -4.93
CA THR A 95 -16.17 -0.42 -4.45
C THR A 95 -15.97 0.78 -3.53
N VAL A 96 -14.75 0.98 -3.00
CA VAL A 96 -14.43 2.08 -2.08
C VAL A 96 -13.40 3.00 -2.75
N LEU A 97 -13.84 4.20 -3.07
CA LEU A 97 -13.10 5.14 -3.88
C LEU A 97 -12.62 6.34 -3.05
N THR A 98 -11.32 6.60 -3.09
CA THR A 98 -10.64 7.64 -2.30
C THR A 98 -10.12 8.75 -3.22
N GLY A 99 -10.55 9.98 -2.93
CA GLY A 99 -10.18 11.19 -3.67
C GLY A 99 -8.81 11.76 -3.31
N GLY A 100 -8.50 12.94 -3.88
CA GLY A 100 -7.23 13.67 -3.71
C GLY A 100 -6.11 13.09 -4.57
#